data_AF-A0A1I4AVX8-F1
#
_entry.id   AF-A0A1I4AVX8-F1
#
_cell.length_a   1.000
_cell.length_b   1.000
_cell.length_c   1.000
_cell.angle_alpha   90.00
_cell.angle_beta   90.00
_cell.angle_gamma   90.00
#
_symmetry.space_group_name_H-M   'P 1'
#
loop_
_entity.id
_entity.type
_entity.pdbx_description
1 polymer ?
#
loop_
_entity_poly.entity_id
_entity_poly.type
_entity_poly.pdbx_seq_one_letter_code
_entity_poly.pdbx_strand_id
1 'polypeptide(L)' 'MLFVFDPWRQAVFLVAGDKSGDWGGWYDVAIKTAEARFVRYLKEGEQ' A
#
# COMPACT_ATOMS: atom_id res chain seq x y z
N MET A 1 -7.93 3.80 -1.70
CA MET A 1 -7.49 2.39 -1.63
C MET A 1 -6.23 2.22 -2.48
N LEU A 2 -5.18 1.64 -1.91
CA LEU A 2 -3.98 1.20 -2.64
C LEU A 2 -3.73 -0.29 -2.39
N PHE A 3 -3.40 -1.04 -3.44
CA PHE A 3 -3.09 -2.47 -3.39
C PHE A 3 -2.03 -2.81 -4.45
N VAL A 4 -1.41 -3.97 -4.32
CA VAL A 4 -0.43 -4.52 -5.27
C VAL A 4 -0.69 -6.01 -5.49
N PHE A 5 -0.29 -6.55 -6.65
CA PHE A 5 -0.18 -7.99 -6.83
C PHE A 5 1.24 -8.41 -6.48
N ASP A 6 1.37 -9.32 -5.52
CA ASP A 6 2.67 -9.87 -5.12
C ASP A 6 3.21 -10.89 -6.15
N PRO A 7 4.46 -11.37 -6.00
CA PRO A 7 5.03 -12.39 -6.87
C PRO A 7 4.27 -13.73 -6.86
N TRP A 8 3.49 -14.02 -5.82
CA TRP A 8 2.66 -15.23 -5.67
C TRP A 8 1.23 -15.06 -6.21
N ARG A 9 0.97 -13.95 -6.93
CA ARG A 9 -0.32 -13.62 -7.56
C ARG A 9 -1.44 -13.39 -6.55
N GLN A 10 -1.13 -12.92 -5.34
CA GLN A 10 -2.13 -12.51 -4.37
C GLN A 10 -2.31 -10.98 -4.42
N ALA A 11 -3.55 -10.53 -4.30
CA ALA A 11 -3.85 -9.11 -4.12
C ALA A 11 -3.60 -8.72 -2.66
N VAL A 12 -2.58 -7.90 -2.43
CA VAL A 12 -2.19 -7.43 -1.10
C VAL A 12 -2.68 -6.01 -0.90
N PHE A 13 -3.52 -5.83 0.12
CA PHE A 13 -4.06 -4.53 0.46
C PHE A 13 -3.07 -3.73 1.29
N LEU A 14 -2.67 -2.55 0.79
CA LEU A 14 -1.63 -1.73 1.43
C LEU A 14 -2.22 -0.57 2.22
N VAL A 15 -3.24 0.13 1.71
CA VAL A 15 -3.84 1.30 2.39
C VAL A 15 -5.36 1.37 2.16
N ALA A 16 -6.09 1.45 3.28
CA ALA A 16 -7.50 1.85 3.35
C ALA A 16 -7.59 3.31 3.79
N GLY A 17 -8.60 4.01 3.31
CA GLY A 17 -8.88 5.37 3.75
C GLY A 17 -9.82 6.09 2.80
N ASP A 18 -10.36 7.19 3.30
CA ASP A 18 -11.15 8.14 2.53
C ASP A 18 -10.24 9.19 1.90
N LYS A 19 -10.42 9.40 0.59
CA LYS A 19 -9.70 10.39 -0.22
C LYS A 19 -10.58 11.58 -0.60
N SER A 20 -11.82 11.59 -0.12
CA SER A 20 -12.80 12.64 -0.44
C SER A 20 -12.36 13.96 0.17
N GLY A 21 -12.53 15.06 -0.55
CA GLY A 21 -12.22 16.41 -0.06
C GLY A 21 -10.74 16.84 -0.16
N ASP A 22 -9.78 15.91 -0.12
CA ASP A 22 -8.35 16.22 -0.32
C ASP A 22 -7.64 15.05 -1.01
N TRP A 23 -7.73 15.01 -2.34
CA TRP A 23 -7.10 13.93 -3.11
C TRP A 23 -5.58 14.05 -3.09
N GLY A 24 -5.04 15.27 -3.18
CA GLY A 24 -3.61 15.52 -3.27
C GLY A 24 -2.87 15.13 -1.99
N GLY A 25 -3.30 15.70 -0.85
CA GLY A 25 -2.70 15.38 0.44
C GLY A 25 -2.91 13.92 0.83
N TRP A 26 -4.04 13.31 0.43
CA TRP A 26 -4.26 11.89 0.63
C TRP A 26 -3.20 11.04 -0.08
N TYR A 27 -2.93 11.31 -1.37
CA TYR A 27 -1.92 10.54 -2.12
C TYR A 27 -0.50 10.73 -1.58
N ASP A 28 -0.12 11.96 -1.18
CA ASP A 28 1.20 12.25 -0.61
C ASP A 28 1.53 11.40 0.63
N VAL A 29 0.52 11.09 1.44
CA VAL A 29 0.65 10.26 2.64
C VAL A 29 0.42 8.78 2.32
N ALA A 30 -0.61 8.47 1.55
CA ALA A 30 -1.00 7.09 1.26
C ALA A 30 0.07 6.34 0.46
N ILE A 31 0.75 6.99 -0.48
CA ILE A 31 1.82 6.36 -1.28
C ILE A 31 3.00 5.97 -0.40
N LYS A 32 3.54 6.91 0.39
CA LYS A 32 4.65 6.66 1.31
C LYS A 32 4.33 5.53 2.31
N THR A 33 3.08 5.52 2.79
CA THR A 33 2.59 4.48 3.69
C THR A 33 2.52 3.11 2.99
N ALA A 34 2.03 3.07 1.75
CA ALA A 34 1.94 1.83 0.96
C ALA A 34 3.32 1.25 0.65
N GLU A 35 4.29 2.09 0.26
CA GLU A 35 5.67 1.68 0.00
C GLU A 35 6.32 1.04 1.24
N ALA A 36 6.23 1.69 2.40
CA ALA A 36 6.79 1.16 3.64
C ALA A 36 6.17 -0.19 4.04
N ARG A 37 4.85 -0.33 3.86
CA ARG A 37 4.12 -1.60 4.12
C ARG A 37 4.54 -2.69 3.15
N PHE A 38 4.72 -2.37 1.88
CA PHE A 38 5.12 -3.36 0.88
C PHE A 38 6.55 -3.86 1.12
N VAL A 39 7.50 -2.98 1.43
CA VAL A 39 8.87 -3.38 1.80
C VAL A 39 8.87 -4.30 3.01
N ARG A 40 8.04 -4.01 4.01
CA ARG A 40 7.90 -4.88 5.19
C ARG A 40 7.29 -6.23 4.82
N TYR A 41 6.21 -6.23 4.05
CA TYR A 41 5.54 -7.45 3.58
C TYR A 41 6.51 -8.38 2.84
N LEU A 42 7.33 -7.85 1.92
CA LEU A 42 8.31 -8.65 1.19
C LEU A 42 9.36 -9.29 2.12
N LYS A 43 9.83 -8.55 3.14
CA LYS A 43 10.77 -9.08 4.15
C LYS A 43 10.18 -10.19 5.00
N GLU A 44 8.88 -10.13 5.29
CA GLU A 44 8.17 -11.16 6.04
C GLU A 44 7.88 -12.40 5.18
N GLY A 45 7.72 -12.23 3.86
CA GLY A 45 7.49 -13.33 2.90
C GLY A 45 8.75 -14.02 2.36
N GLU A 46 9.95 -13.50 2.63
CA GLU A 46 11.24 -14.13 2.30
C GLU A 46 11.73 -15.16 3.35
N GLN A 47 10.88 -15.53 4.32
CA GLN A 47 11.18 -16.53 5.37
C GLN A 47 10.74 -17.95 5.01
#